data_AF-A0A8J3A2N5-F1
#
_entry.id   AF-A0A8J3A2N5-F1
#
_cell.length_a   1.000
_cell.length_b   1.000
_cell.length_c   1.000
_cell.angle_alpha   90.00
_cell.angle_beta   90.00
_cell.angle_gamma   90.00
#
_symmetry.space_group_name_H-M   'P 1'
#
loop_
_entity.id
_entity.type
_entity.pdbx_description
1 polymer ?
#
loop_
_entity_poly.entity_id
_entity_poly.type
_entity_poly.pdbx_seq_one_letter_code
_entity_poly.pdbx_strand_id
1 'polypeptide(L)'
;MNMKVLGALSVLSLMGFAVPAHASTQDDIEDCRAALAEQGTLNMDEYRLSFEKKKGNSNRILTLEAIPNAGGEKYVVTCTFKKNKIETVSAELDA
;
A
#
# COMPACT_ATOMS: atom_id res chain seq x y z
N MET A 1 49.17 26.14 -33.90
CA MET A 1 48.94 26.66 -32.54
C MET A 1 47.48 27.06 -32.43
N ASN A 2 46.78 26.45 -31.46
CA ASN A 2 45.65 26.92 -30.62
C ASN A 2 44.56 27.82 -31.26
N MET A 3 43.26 27.59 -31.08
CA MET A 3 42.58 27.35 -29.82
C MET A 3 41.19 26.72 -30.06
N LYS A 4 40.84 25.71 -29.26
CA LYS A 4 39.56 24.99 -29.25
C LYS A 4 38.45 25.89 -28.68
N VAL A 5 37.34 26.04 -29.40
CA VAL A 5 36.14 26.74 -28.91
C VAL A 5 35.15 25.73 -28.34
N LEU A 6 34.73 26.05 -27.11
CA LEU A 6 33.70 25.45 -26.28
C LEU A 6 32.39 25.17 -27.03
N GLY A 7 31.78 24.02 -26.74
CA GLY A 7 30.40 23.70 -27.10
C GLY A 7 29.89 22.56 -26.24
N ALA A 8 29.70 22.83 -24.95
CA ALA A 8 29.09 21.91 -24.00
C ALA A 8 27.61 21.71 -24.35
N LEU A 9 27.28 20.62 -25.04
CA LEU A 9 25.91 20.15 -25.16
C LEU A 9 25.58 19.30 -23.93
N SER A 10 24.97 19.95 -22.94
CA SER A 10 24.35 19.32 -21.79
C SER A 10 23.21 18.41 -22.27
N VAL A 11 23.46 17.11 -22.34
CA VAL A 11 22.40 16.11 -22.50
C VAL A 11 21.64 16.08 -21.18
N LEU A 12 20.45 16.68 -21.18
CA LEU A 12 19.47 16.60 -20.10
C LEU A 12 19.20 15.12 -19.81
N SER A 13 19.72 14.66 -18.68
CA SER A 13 19.35 13.39 -18.07
C SER A 13 17.84 13.39 -17.85
N LEU A 14 17.12 12.62 -18.68
CA LEU A 14 15.78 12.15 -18.37
C LEU A 14 15.89 11.28 -17.11
N MET A 15 15.91 11.94 -15.95
CA MET A 15 15.55 11.31 -14.68
C MET A 15 14.09 10.91 -14.82
N GLY A 16 13.89 9.71 -15.37
CA GLY A 16 12.65 8.98 -15.21
C GLY A 16 12.44 8.81 -13.72
N PHE A 17 11.61 9.68 -13.14
CA PHE A 17 11.04 9.45 -11.83
C PHE A 17 10.21 8.18 -11.95
N ALA A 18 10.85 7.03 -11.69
CA ALA A 18 10.15 5.83 -11.33
C ALA A 18 9.37 6.18 -10.06
N VAL A 19 8.10 6.56 -10.24
CA VAL A 19 7.19 6.80 -9.13
C VAL A 19 7.17 5.48 -8.35
N PRO A 20 7.63 5.46 -7.09
CA PRO A 20 7.75 4.22 -6.37
C PRO A 20 6.34 3.66 -6.23
N ALA A 21 6.13 2.43 -6.71
CA ALA A 21 4.89 1.67 -6.57
C ALA A 21 4.47 1.46 -5.09
N HIS A 22 5.27 1.96 -4.13
CA HIS A 22 5.00 1.98 -2.71
C HIS A 22 3.91 2.97 -2.28
N ALA A 23 3.71 4.10 -2.99
CA ALA A 23 2.68 5.08 -2.60
C ALA A 23 1.29 4.43 -2.58
N SER A 24 0.93 3.74 -3.68
CA SER A 24 -0.36 3.08 -3.79
C SER A 24 -0.62 2.01 -2.73
N THR A 25 0.40 1.39 -2.13
CA THR A 25 0.20 0.36 -1.11
C THR A 25 -0.12 0.98 0.25
N GLN A 26 0.48 2.13 0.57
CA GLN A 26 0.16 2.84 1.80
C GLN A 26 -1.26 3.41 1.76
N ASP A 27 -1.64 4.08 0.65
CA ASP A 27 -3.02 4.53 0.43
C ASP A 27 -4.03 3.37 0.55
N ASP A 28 -3.75 2.23 -0.10
CA ASP A 28 -4.63 1.07 -0.01
C ASP A 28 -4.75 0.52 1.43
N ILE A 29 -3.68 0.58 2.24
CA ILE A 29 -3.73 0.17 3.66
C ILE A 29 -4.61 1.13 4.46
N GLU A 30 -4.47 2.44 4.24
CA GLU A 30 -5.28 3.44 4.92
C GLU A 30 -6.77 3.33 4.57
N ASP A 31 -7.08 3.16 3.28
CA ASP A 31 -8.45 2.88 2.81
C ASP A 31 -9.01 1.61 3.49
N CYS A 32 -8.21 0.54 3.53
CA CYS A 32 -8.61 -0.74 4.11
C CYS A 32 -8.88 -0.61 5.62
N ARG A 33 -8.04 0.15 6.33
CA ARG A 33 -8.23 0.45 7.76
C ARG A 33 -9.49 1.26 8.01
N ALA A 34 -9.76 2.27 7.19
CA ALA A 34 -10.97 3.08 7.29
C ALA A 34 -12.22 2.21 7.11
N ALA A 35 -12.25 1.36 6.07
CA ALA A 35 -13.36 0.47 5.80
C ALA A 35 -13.60 -0.56 6.94
N LEU A 36 -12.53 -1.08 7.54
CA LEU A 36 -12.63 -1.94 8.73
C LEU A 36 -13.23 -1.21 9.93
N ALA A 37 -12.78 0.02 10.20
CA ALA A 37 -13.29 0.83 11.30
C ALA A 37 -14.77 1.18 11.10
N GLU A 38 -15.17 1.49 9.86
CA GLU A 38 -16.56 1.77 9.49
C GLU A 38 -17.49 0.56 9.70
N GLN A 39 -17.00 -0.66 9.45
CA GLN A 39 -17.79 -1.88 9.72
C GLN A 39 -17.92 -2.20 11.22
N GLY A 40 -17.02 -1.70 12.06
CA GLY A 40 -16.99 -2.01 13.49
C GLY A 40 -16.59 -3.45 13.82
N THR A 41 -16.05 -4.19 12.84
CA THR A 41 -15.64 -5.60 13.01
C THR A 41 -14.45 -5.76 13.95
N LEU A 42 -13.53 -4.79 13.96
CA LEU A 42 -12.34 -4.76 14.80
C LEU A 42 -12.10 -3.33 15.29
N ASN A 43 -11.69 -3.17 16.54
CA ASN A 43 -11.31 -1.88 17.09
C ASN A 43 -9.89 -1.50 16.63
N MET A 44 -9.78 -0.63 15.62
CA MET A 44 -8.48 -0.27 14.99
C MET A 44 -7.50 0.47 15.92
N ASP A 45 -7.89 0.84 17.13
CA ASP A 45 -6.99 1.39 18.16
C ASP A 45 -6.28 0.28 18.96
N GLU A 46 -6.88 -0.91 19.01
CA GLU A 46 -6.35 -2.06 19.76
C GLU A 46 -5.47 -2.97 18.90
N TYR A 47 -5.51 -2.80 17.57
CA TYR A 47 -4.79 -3.62 16.60
C TYR A 47 -3.86 -2.77 15.73
N ARG A 48 -2.65 -3.29 15.47
CA ARG A 48 -1.77 -2.79 14.40
C ARG A 48 -1.95 -3.65 13.15
N LEU A 49 -2.02 -3.00 11.98
CA LEU A 49 -2.07 -3.70 10.70
C LEU A 49 -0.64 -3.89 10.16
N SER A 50 -0.31 -5.14 9.83
CA SER A 50 0.94 -5.50 9.17
C SER A 50 0.66 -5.89 7.73
N PHE A 51 1.38 -5.30 6.78
CA PHE A 51 1.24 -5.66 5.38
C PHE A 51 1.80 -7.06 5.13
N GLU A 52 0.97 -7.97 4.61
CA GLU A 52 1.42 -9.31 4.23
C GLU A 52 1.68 -9.38 2.72
N LYS A 53 0.64 -9.09 1.92
CA LYS A 53 0.73 -9.20 0.46
C LYS A 53 -0.30 -8.33 -0.25
N LYS A 54 0.04 -7.96 -1.48
CA LYS A 54 -0.87 -7.35 -2.46
C LYS A 54 -0.80 -8.15 -3.75
N LYS A 55 -1.95 -8.52 -4.29
CA LYS A 55 -2.07 -9.30 -5.54
C LYS A 55 -3.08 -8.66 -6.49
N GLY A 56 -2.91 -8.92 -7.78
CA GLY A 56 -3.84 -8.43 -8.81
C GLY A 56 -3.52 -7.01 -9.31
N ASN A 57 -3.96 -6.72 -10.54
CA ASN A 57 -3.69 -5.45 -11.23
C ASN A 57 -4.94 -4.55 -11.25
N SER A 58 -6.01 -4.99 -11.94
CA SER A 58 -7.27 -4.25 -12.01
C SER A 58 -8.20 -4.46 -10.81
N ASN A 59 -8.26 -5.71 -10.32
CA ASN A 59 -8.85 -6.05 -9.03
C ASN A 59 -7.70 -6.35 -8.09
N ARG A 60 -7.41 -5.43 -7.16
CA ARG A 60 -6.28 -5.55 -6.24
C ARG A 60 -6.80 -6.18 -4.96
N ILE A 61 -6.13 -7.20 -4.46
CA ILE A 61 -6.45 -7.84 -3.19
C ILE A 61 -5.29 -7.52 -2.26
N LEU A 62 -5.59 -6.86 -1.15
CA LEU A 62 -4.67 -6.52 -0.08
C LEU A 62 -4.94 -7.45 1.10
N THR A 63 -3.92 -8.19 1.53
CA THR A 63 -3.98 -9.00 2.74
C THR A 63 -3.10 -8.35 3.80
N LEU A 64 -3.69 -8.10 4.97
CA LEU A 64 -3.05 -7.51 6.13
C LEU A 64 -3.23 -8.45 7.33
N GLU A 65 -2.26 -8.49 8.23
CA GLU A 65 -2.39 -9.16 9.52
C GLU A 65 -2.72 -8.09 10.57
N ALA A 66 -3.87 -8.22 11.24
CA ALA A 66 -4.23 -7.40 12.40
C ALA A 66 -3.69 -8.06 13.66
N ILE A 67 -2.70 -7.41 14.28
CA ILE A 67 -2.02 -7.91 15.47
C ILE A 67 -2.45 -7.07 16.68
N PRO A 68 -2.97 -7.67 17.76
CA PRO A 68 -3.38 -6.93 18.94
C PRO A 68 -2.19 -6.32 19.69
N ASN A 69 -2.36 -5.12 20.23
CA ASN A 69 -1.34 -4.39 20.97
C ASN A 69 -1.09 -4.99 22.37
N ALA A 70 -2.14 -5.50 23.02
CA ALA A 70 -2.07 -6.06 24.38
C ALA A 70 -1.76 -7.57 24.41
N GLY A 71 -1.52 -8.20 23.26
CA GLY A 71 -1.51 -9.65 23.11
C GLY A 71 -2.91 -10.23 22.97
N GLY A 72 -3.04 -11.35 22.26
CA GLY A 72 -4.33 -11.96 21.95
C GLY A 72 -4.38 -12.58 20.56
N GLU A 73 -5.61 -12.72 20.06
CA GLU A 73 -5.93 -13.28 18.76
C GLU A 73 -5.53 -12.35 17.62
N LYS A 74 -4.87 -12.92 16.61
CA LYS A 74 -4.55 -12.23 15.36
C LYS A 74 -5.67 -12.45 14.36
N TYR A 75 -5.84 -11.50 13.45
CA TYR A 75 -6.79 -11.64 12.36
C TYR A 75 -6.13 -11.43 11.02
N VAL A 76 -6.52 -12.20 10.03
CA VAL A 76 -6.22 -11.92 8.62
C VAL A 76 -7.31 -11.03 8.07
N VAL A 77 -6.90 -9.84 7.66
CA VAL A 77 -7.74 -8.85 6.99
C VAL A 77 -7.54 -8.97 5.49
N THR A 78 -8.63 -9.10 4.75
CA THR A 78 -8.61 -9.08 3.29
C THR A 78 -9.44 -7.93 2.77
N CYS A 79 -8.81 -7.01 2.03
CA CYS A 79 -9.45 -5.90 1.34
C CYS A 79 -9.37 -6.10 -0.17
N THR A 80 -10.52 -6.13 -0.85
CA THR A 80 -10.61 -6.22 -2.30
C THR A 80 -10.95 -4.86 -2.88
N PHE A 81 -10.09 -4.38 -3.76
CA PHE A 81 -10.21 -3.14 -4.49
C PHE A 81 -10.61 -3.40 -5.93
N LYS A 82 -11.55 -2.61 -6.44
CA LYS A 82 -11.95 -2.60 -7.84
C LYS A 82 -11.99 -1.16 -8.32
N LYS A 83 -11.26 -0.86 -9.40
CA LYS A 83 -11.13 0.52 -9.93
C LYS A 83 -10.76 1.54 -8.83
N ASN A 84 -9.80 1.18 -7.96
CA ASN A 84 -9.33 1.98 -6.84
C ASN A 84 -10.38 2.30 -5.76
N LYS A 85 -11.42 1.47 -5.62
CA LYS A 85 -12.39 1.55 -4.52
C LYS A 85 -12.49 0.21 -3.81
N ILE A 86 -12.65 0.23 -2.49
CA ILE A 86 -12.93 -0.99 -1.73
C ILE A 86 -14.31 -1.51 -2.11
N GLU A 87 -14.35 -2.76 -2.56
CA GLU A 87 -15.59 -3.49 -2.85
C GLU A 87 -15.95 -4.41 -1.67
N THR A 88 -14.94 -5.05 -1.07
CA THR A 88 -15.12 -6.00 0.03
C THR A 88 -14.02 -5.82 1.06
N VAL A 89 -14.38 -5.88 2.33
CA VAL A 89 -13.45 -6.02 3.45
C VAL A 89 -13.93 -7.13 4.37
N SER A 90 -13.02 -7.99 4.79
CA SER A 90 -13.26 -9.06 5.76
C SER A 90 -12.11 -9.14 6.76
N ALA A 91 -12.43 -9.55 7.98
CA ALA A 91 -11.47 -9.91 9.01
C ALA A 91 -11.81 -11.30 9.54
N GLU A 92 -10.86 -12.20 9.50
CA GLU A 92 -11.02 -13.61 9.88
C GLU A 92 -9.96 -13.97 10.92
N LEU A 93 -10.30 -14.77 11.92
CA LEU A 93 -9.34 -15.20 12.94
C LEU A 93 -8.21 -16.00 12.28
N ASP A 94 -6.96 -15.63 12.56
CA ASP A 94 -5.78 -16.37 12.13
C ASP A 94 -5.63 -17.59 13.05
N ALA A 95 -6.02 -18.77 12.54
CA ALA A 95 -6.15 -20.02 13.30
C ALA A 95 -4.85 -20.83 13.37
#